data_AF-A0A447TF87-F1
#
_entry.id   AF-A0A447TF87-F1
#
_cell.length_a   1.000
_cell.length_b   1.000
_cell.length_c   1.000
_cell.angle_alpha   90.00
_cell.angle_beta   90.00
_cell.angle_gamma   90.00
#
_symmetry.space_group_name_H-M   'P 1'
#
loop_
_entity.id
_entity.type
_entity.pdbx_description
1 polymer ?
#
loop_
_entity_poly.entity_id
_entity_poly.type
_entity_poly.pdbx_seq_one_letter_code
_entity_poly.pdbx_strand_id
1 'polypeptide(L)'
;MTLMFCAFEGKPLILRLYGQARAVHQGDADWDSCYGLFHPLPGARQIFLLDVELVQASCGMAVPYYQYQGEREQLNDWARAKGEPGIRDYWRNRNGVSLDGLPTGIVEKSGMVPLDKATQE
;
A
#
# COMPACT_ATOMS: atom_id res chain seq x y z
N MET A 1 13.21 -0.07 1.38
CA MET A 1 12.10 0.04 2.35
C MET A 1 12.47 -0.73 3.61
N THR A 2 12.00 -0.28 4.78
CA THR A 2 12.20 -0.97 6.05
C THR A 2 10.85 -1.23 6.71
N LEU A 3 10.60 -2.48 7.12
CA LEU A 3 9.43 -2.85 7.91
C LEU A 3 9.86 -3.14 9.35
N MET A 4 9.15 -2.59 10.33
CA MET A 4 9.41 -2.83 11.74
C MET A 4 8.18 -3.46 12.39
N PHE A 5 8.38 -4.61 13.03
CA PHE A 5 7.37 -5.31 13.80
C PHE A 5 7.71 -5.21 15.29
N CYS A 6 6.71 -4.87 16.10
CA CYS A 6 6.83 -4.77 17.54
C CYS A 6 5.95 -5.83 18.21
N ALA A 7 6.51 -6.58 19.16
CA ALA A 7 5.74 -7.51 19.97
C ALA A 7 4.96 -6.73 21.04
N PHE A 8 3.72 -6.37 20.72
CA PHE A 8 2.80 -5.69 21.64
C PHE A 8 2.12 -6.63 22.65
N GLU A 9 2.39 -7.93 22.55
CA GLU A 9 1.96 -8.97 23.48
C GLU A 9 3.08 -10.01 23.65
N GLY A 10 3.04 -10.77 24.75
CA GLY A 10 4.03 -11.82 25.00
C GLY A 10 5.43 -11.30 25.30
N LYS A 11 6.47 -12.00 24.82
CA LYS A 11 7.87 -11.65 25.07
C LYS A 11 8.27 -10.42 24.24
N PRO A 12 8.97 -9.44 24.82
CA PRO A 12 9.35 -8.23 24.10
C PRO A 12 10.33 -8.56 22.97
N LEU A 13 10.07 -7.99 21.79
CA LEU A 13 10.90 -8.12 20.60
C LEU A 13 10.57 -6.99 19.62
N ILE A 14 11.61 -6.47 18.95
CA ILE A 14 11.43 -5.68 17.74
C ILE A 14 12.19 -6.38 16.61
N LEU A 15 11.49 -6.68 15.51
CA LEU A 15 12.04 -7.23 14.28
C LEU A 15 12.06 -6.14 13.21
N ARG A 16 13.18 -5.99 12.51
CA ARG A 16 13.31 -5.10 11.36
C ARG A 16 13.72 -5.89 10.12
N LEU A 17 12.98 -5.68 9.03
CA LEU A 17 13.29 -6.19 7.71
C LEU A 17 13.75 -5.03 6.84
N TYR A 18 14.92 -5.15 6.24
CA TYR A 18 15.49 -4.18 5.33
C TYR A 18 15.60 -4.79 3.94
N GLY A 19 15.30 -4.01 2.92
CA GLY A 19 15.45 -4.46 1.55
C GLY A 19 14.97 -3.44 0.53
N GLN A 20 14.90 -3.87 -0.73
CA GLN A 20 14.40 -3.05 -1.83
C GLN A 20 12.95 -3.40 -2.13
N ALA A 21 12.12 -2.38 -2.30
CA ALA A 21 10.72 -2.57 -2.64
C ALA A 21 10.44 -1.97 -4.01
N ARG A 22 9.61 -2.67 -4.81
CA ARG A 22 8.96 -2.10 -5.98
C ARG A 22 7.45 -2.04 -5.78
N ALA A 23 6.83 -1.04 -6.37
CA ALA A 23 5.38 -0.93 -6.42
C ALA A 23 4.86 -1.69 -7.66
N VAL A 24 3.87 -2.56 -7.44
CA VAL A 24 3.08 -3.27 -8.44
C VAL A 24 1.71 -2.59 -8.52
N HIS A 25 1.33 -2.17 -9.71
CA HIS A 25 0.06 -1.49 -9.99
C HIS A 25 -0.86 -2.41 -10.79
N GLN A 26 -2.12 -2.01 -10.93
CA GLN A 26 -3.15 -2.86 -11.55
C GLN A 26 -2.88 -3.23 -13.01
N GLY A 27 -2.11 -2.42 -13.74
CA GLY A 27 -1.73 -2.70 -15.13
C GLY A 27 -0.44 -3.51 -15.26
N ASP A 28 0.27 -3.77 -14.15
CA ASP A 28 1.49 -4.58 -14.19
C ASP A 28 1.14 -6.07 -14.34
N ALA A 29 1.93 -6.82 -15.12
CA ALA A 29 1.63 -8.20 -15.49
C ALA A 29 1.57 -9.19 -14.29
N ASP A 30 2.21 -8.83 -13.19
CA ASP A 30 2.25 -9.60 -11.95
C ASP A 30 1.22 -9.14 -10.91
N TRP A 31 0.32 -8.22 -11.28
CA TRP A 31 -0.75 -7.77 -10.39
C TRP A 31 -1.60 -8.93 -9.87
N ASP A 32 -2.15 -9.77 -10.75
CA ASP A 32 -3.11 -10.81 -10.36
C ASP A 32 -2.49 -11.85 -9.42
N SER A 33 -1.22 -12.21 -9.65
CA SER A 33 -0.50 -13.17 -8.82
C SER A 33 -0.21 -12.61 -7.43
N CYS A 34 0.19 -11.33 -7.35
CA CYS A 34 0.41 -10.66 -6.07
C CYS A 34 -0.91 -10.37 -5.33
N TYR A 35 -1.92 -9.86 -6.04
CA TYR A 35 -3.20 -9.47 -5.45
C TYR A 35 -4.00 -10.67 -4.97
N GLY A 36 -3.89 -11.81 -5.64
CA GLY A 36 -4.51 -13.08 -5.23
C GLY A 36 -4.06 -13.61 -3.86
N LEU A 37 -2.98 -13.06 -3.29
CA LEU A 37 -2.52 -13.38 -1.93
C LEU A 37 -3.34 -12.67 -0.83
N PHE A 38 -4.21 -11.74 -1.20
CA PHE A 38 -4.99 -10.91 -0.29
C PHE A 38 -6.49 -11.15 -0.47
N HIS A 39 -7.25 -10.89 0.60
CA HIS A 39 -8.68 -10.68 0.44
C HIS A 39 -8.91 -9.39 -0.36
N PRO A 40 -9.86 -9.36 -1.31
CA PRO A 40 -10.10 -8.17 -2.12
C PRO A 40 -10.43 -6.94 -1.26
N LEU A 41 -9.70 -5.86 -1.48
CA LEU A 41 -9.89 -4.58 -0.79
C LEU A 41 -10.44 -3.53 -1.75
N PRO A 42 -11.53 -2.83 -1.41
CA PRO A 42 -12.06 -1.77 -2.26
C PRO A 42 -11.03 -0.64 -2.36
N GLY A 43 -10.69 -0.26 -3.60
CA GLY A 43 -9.70 0.78 -3.86
C GLY A 43 -8.25 0.36 -3.64
N ALA A 44 -7.94 -0.94 -3.69
CA ALA A 44 -6.56 -1.44 -3.73
C ALA A 44 -5.77 -0.77 -4.87
N ARG A 45 -4.84 0.10 -4.48
CA ARG A 45 -4.13 1.01 -5.39
C ARG A 45 -2.89 0.39 -6.02
N GLN A 46 -2.10 -0.26 -5.18
CA GLN A 46 -0.80 -0.82 -5.52
C GLN A 46 -0.40 -1.83 -4.44
N ILE A 47 0.48 -2.75 -4.78
CA ILE A 47 1.12 -3.70 -3.87
C ILE A 47 2.59 -3.34 -3.79
N PHE A 48 3.21 -3.44 -2.62
CA PHE A 48 4.66 -3.34 -2.51
C PHE A 48 5.25 -4.73 -2.38
N LEU A 49 6.06 -5.13 -3.36
CA LEU A 49 6.88 -6.34 -3.26
C LEU A 49 8.24 -5.94 -2.69
N LEU A 50 8.57 -6.45 -1.50
CA LEU A 50 9.82 -6.17 -0.80
C LEU A 50 10.73 -7.41 -0.86
N ASP A 51 11.85 -7.28 -1.56
CA ASP A 51 12.93 -8.25 -1.53
C ASP A 51 13.76 -8.00 -0.26
N VAL A 52 13.68 -8.90 0.71
CA VAL A 52 14.35 -8.76 2.02
C VAL A 52 15.82 -9.15 1.91
N GLU A 53 16.70 -8.22 2.25
CA GLU A 53 18.16 -8.37 2.17
C GLU A 53 18.78 -8.58 3.55
N LEU A 54 18.20 -7.98 4.59
CA LEU A 54 18.72 -8.04 5.95
C LEU A 54 17.58 -8.10 6.96
N VAL A 55 17.77 -8.97 7.97
CA VAL A 55 16.89 -9.09 9.13
C VAL A 55 17.67 -8.74 10.38
N GLN A 56 17.11 -7.86 11.21
CA GLN A 56 17.67 -7.54 12.53
C GLN A 56 16.62 -7.67 13.62
N ALA A 57 17.04 -8.15 14.78
CA ALA A 57 16.23 -8.21 15.99
C ALA A 57 16.84 -7.37 17.11
N SER A 58 15.99 -6.83 17.99
CA SER A 58 16.40 -6.13 19.20
C SER A 58 15.45 -6.42 20.36
N CYS A 59 15.93 -6.27 21.61
CA CYS A 59 15.24 -6.80 22.80
C CYS A 59 13.82 -6.26 23.03
N GLY A 60 13.49 -5.05 22.55
CA GLY A 60 12.15 -4.50 22.64
C GLY A 60 11.62 -4.25 24.07
N MET A 61 12.49 -4.19 25.09
CA MET A 61 12.06 -4.09 26.50
C MET A 61 11.26 -2.81 26.84
N ALA A 62 11.28 -1.80 25.97
CA ALA A 62 10.49 -0.56 26.10
C ALA A 62 9.23 -0.54 25.21
N VAL A 63 8.94 -1.61 24.48
CA VAL A 63 7.71 -1.74 23.68
C VAL A 63 6.52 -1.87 24.64
N PRO A 64 5.48 -1.04 24.50
CA PRO A 64 4.30 -1.12 25.37
C PRO A 64 3.46 -2.35 25.04
N TYR A 65 2.65 -2.79 26.00
CA TYR A 65 1.58 -3.75 25.70
C TYR A 65 0.41 -3.06 25.02
N TYR A 66 -0.13 -3.68 23.98
CA TYR A 66 -1.41 -3.31 23.38
C TYR A 66 -2.29 -4.53 23.18
N GLN A 67 -3.60 -4.30 23.24
CA GLN A 67 -4.60 -5.30 22.91
C GLN A 67 -5.22 -4.96 21.56
N TYR A 68 -5.28 -5.94 20.67
CA TYR A 68 -5.96 -5.80 19.39
C TYR A 68 -7.46 -5.59 19.59
N GLN A 69 -8.03 -4.58 18.93
CA GLN A 69 -9.45 -4.20 19.04
C GLN A 69 -10.23 -4.38 17.72
N GLY A 70 -9.58 -4.87 16.67
CA GLY A 70 -10.16 -4.96 15.32
C GLY A 70 -9.62 -3.92 14.33
N GLU A 71 -10.01 -4.08 13.07
CA GLU A 71 -9.66 -3.19 11.96
C GLU A 71 -10.59 -1.98 11.85
N ARG A 72 -10.09 -0.93 11.19
CA ARG A 72 -10.88 0.26 10.83
C ARG A 72 -11.46 0.10 9.42
N GLU A 73 -12.78 0.03 9.32
CA GLU A 73 -13.47 -0.11 8.03
C GLU A 73 -13.71 1.22 7.29
N GLN A 74 -13.44 2.38 7.90
CA GLN A 74 -13.76 3.69 7.32
C GLN A 74 -13.17 3.90 5.92
N LEU A 75 -11.96 3.39 5.66
CA LEU A 75 -11.34 3.48 4.34
C LEU A 75 -12.07 2.61 3.31
N ASN A 76 -12.44 1.39 3.72
CA ASN A 76 -13.16 0.48 2.85
C ASN A 76 -14.56 1.01 2.54
N ASP A 77 -15.24 1.55 3.53
CA ASP A 77 -16.56 2.17 3.38
C ASP A 77 -16.50 3.42 2.49
N TRP A 78 -15.49 4.27 2.69
CA TRP A 78 -15.24 5.42 1.82
C TRP A 78 -14.99 4.97 0.37
N ALA A 79 -14.20 3.92 0.16
CA ALA A 79 -13.90 3.42 -1.18
C ALA A 79 -15.12 2.80 -1.85
N ARG A 80 -15.94 2.04 -1.11
CA ARG A 80 -17.23 1.52 -1.59
C ARG A 80 -18.19 2.65 -1.97
N ALA A 81 -18.30 3.68 -1.13
CA ALA A 81 -19.16 4.83 -1.40
C ALA A 81 -18.70 5.66 -2.62
N LYS A 82 -17.39 5.76 -2.87
CA LYS A 82 -16.83 6.43 -4.05
C LYS A 82 -17.08 5.66 -5.35
N GLY A 83 -17.12 4.33 -5.28
CA GLY A 83 -17.15 3.46 -6.45
C GLY A 83 -15.86 3.54 -7.28
N GLU A 84 -15.75 2.65 -8.28
CA GLU A 84 -14.55 2.56 -9.12
C GLU A 84 -14.21 3.88 -9.84
N PRO A 85 -15.16 4.59 -10.50
CA PRO A 85 -14.83 5.84 -11.20
C PRO A 85 -14.30 6.91 -10.24
N GLY A 86 -14.94 7.06 -9.07
CA GLY A 86 -14.53 8.04 -8.06
C GLY A 86 -13.17 7.74 -7.44
N ILE A 87 -12.81 6.45 -7.34
CA ILE A 87 -11.48 6.03 -6.89
C ILE A 87 -10.42 6.35 -7.94
N ARG A 88 -10.67 6.07 -9.22
CA ARG A 88 -9.74 6.41 -10.32
C ARG A 88 -9.53 7.92 -10.43
N ASP A 89 -10.59 8.72 -10.29
CA ASP A 89 -10.48 10.18 -10.22
C ASP A 89 -9.62 10.63 -9.04
N TYR A 90 -9.82 10.02 -7.86
CA TYR A 90 -9.03 10.33 -6.68
C TYR A 90 -7.54 10.02 -6.91
N TRP A 91 -7.22 8.88 -7.51
CA TRP A 91 -5.84 8.50 -7.83
C TRP A 91 -5.17 9.50 -8.75
N ARG A 92 -5.85 9.92 -9.83
CA ARG A 92 -5.33 10.95 -10.75
C ARG A 92 -5.03 12.27 -10.02
N ASN A 93 -5.94 12.71 -9.15
CA ASN A 93 -5.85 14.01 -8.51
C ASN A 93 -4.93 14.06 -7.28
N ARG A 94 -4.77 12.94 -6.57
CA ARG A 94 -4.15 12.92 -5.23
C ARG A 94 -2.98 11.97 -5.08
N ASN A 95 -2.72 11.10 -6.07
CA ASN A 95 -1.69 10.07 -5.95
C ASN A 95 -0.67 10.05 -7.10
N GLY A 96 -0.70 11.03 -8.01
CA GLY A 96 0.28 11.13 -9.09
C GLY A 96 1.71 11.50 -8.65
N VAL A 97 1.84 12.18 -7.51
CA VAL A 97 3.12 12.65 -6.96
C VAL A 97 3.24 12.23 -5.49
N SER A 98 4.43 11.76 -5.10
CA SER A 98 4.74 11.36 -3.72
C SER A 98 5.05 12.56 -2.83
N LEU A 99 5.21 12.31 -1.52
CA LEU A 99 5.50 13.36 -0.54
C LEU A 99 6.84 14.07 -0.76
N ASP A 100 7.81 13.38 -1.36
CA ASP A 100 9.12 13.88 -1.77
C ASP A 100 9.15 14.43 -3.21
N GLY A 101 7.98 14.59 -3.84
CA GLY A 101 7.84 15.24 -5.14
C GLY A 101 8.15 14.35 -6.34
N LEU A 102 8.28 13.04 -6.16
CA LEU A 102 8.58 12.09 -7.24
C LEU A 102 7.29 11.60 -7.92
N PRO A 103 7.32 11.34 -9.24
CA PRO A 103 6.18 10.76 -9.93
C PRO A 103 5.94 9.32 -9.46
N THR A 104 4.70 8.97 -9.15
CA THR A 104 4.34 7.60 -8.70
C THR A 104 4.11 6.65 -9.87
N GLY A 105 3.82 7.19 -11.06
CA GLY A 105 3.44 6.41 -12.25
C GLY A 105 2.05 5.78 -12.17
N ILE A 106 1.24 6.10 -11.16
CA ILE A 106 -0.04 5.41 -10.90
C ILE A 106 -1.00 5.44 -12.09
N VAL A 107 -1.05 6.54 -12.84
CA VAL A 107 -1.98 6.70 -13.97
C VAL A 107 -1.61 5.72 -15.09
N GLU A 108 -0.38 5.80 -15.56
CA GLU A 108 0.17 4.94 -16.60
C GLU A 108 0.13 3.46 -16.18
N LYS A 109 0.62 3.15 -14.98
CA LYS A 109 0.80 1.77 -14.51
C LYS A 109 -0.48 1.10 -14.04
N SER A 110 -1.59 1.84 -13.89
CA SER A 110 -2.89 1.24 -13.56
C SER A 110 -3.84 1.20 -14.75
N GLY A 111 -3.31 1.35 -15.98
CA GLY A 111 -4.10 1.33 -17.21
C GLY A 111 -5.11 2.48 -17.31
N MET A 112 -4.85 3.61 -16.62
CA MET A 112 -5.72 4.78 -16.67
C MET A 112 -5.22 5.76 -17.73
N VAL A 113 -6.15 6.44 -18.39
CA VAL A 113 -5.82 7.53 -19.32
C VAL A 113 -5.46 8.80 -18.52
N PRO A 114 -4.38 9.51 -18.85
CA PRO A 114 -4.07 10.83 -18.26
C PRO A 114 -5.20 11.85 -18.47
N LEU A 115 -5.47 12.69 -17.47
CA LEU A 115 -6.52 13.72 -17.49
C LEU A 115 -6.44 14.60 -18.73
N ASP A 116 -5.22 14.88 -19.17
CA ASP A 116 -4.86 15.78 -20.26
C ASP A 116 -5.38 15.28 -21.63
N LYS A 117 -5.68 13.98 -21.74
CA LYS A 117 -6.24 13.34 -22.94
C LYS A 117 -7.74 13.03 -22.84
N ALA A 118 -8.35 13.20 -21.66
CA ALA A 118 -9.77 12.92 -21.46
C ALA A 118 -10.70 14.08 -21.91
N THR A 119 -10.14 15.24 -22.25
CA THR A 119 -10.89 16.43 -22.72
C THR A 119 -10.89 16.57 -24.24
N GLN A 120 -10.45 15.54 -24.98
CA GLN A 120 -10.48 15.49 -26.45
C GLN A 120 -11.29 14.29 -26.94
N GLU A 121 -12.55 14.19 -26.49
CA GLU A 121 -13.63 13.45 -27.17
C GLU A 121 -14.95 14.23 -27.06
#